data_AF-A0A527YTS7-F1
#
_entry.id   AF-A0A527YTS7-F1
#
_cell.length_a   1.000
_cell.length_b   1.000
_cell.length_c   1.000
_cell.angle_alpha   90.00
_cell.angle_beta   90.00
_cell.angle_gamma   90.00
#
_symmetry.space_group_name_H-M   'P 1'
#
loop_
_entity.id
_entity.type
_entity.pdbx_description
1 polymer ?
#
loop_
_entity_poly.entity_id
_entity_poly.type
_entity_poly.pdbx_seq_one_letter_code
_entity_poly.pdbx_strand_id
1 'polypeptide(L)'
;NNAGAGALLSLGDATAERINNIFAVNVVGPSLLAGAAIPHLAAVKGAIINISSTFGHKPGAGLSHYAASKAALEHLTRCWALELAPLGVRVNAVAAGPTESGALTGMMGLSPEHAAVI
;
A
#
# COMPACT_ATOMS: atom_id res chain seq x y z
N ASN A 1 7.82 -3.56 2.55
CA ASN A 1 7.05 -3.35 1.30
C ASN A 1 6.72 -1.87 1.13
N ASN A 2 7.54 -1.14 0.37
CA ASN A 2 7.43 0.33 0.20
C ASN A 2 6.93 0.77 -1.19
N ALA A 3 7.22 0.01 -2.25
CA ALA A 3 6.76 0.35 -3.59
C ALA A 3 5.24 0.57 -3.61
N GLY A 4 4.81 1.60 -4.34
CA GLY A 4 3.42 2.01 -4.37
C GLY A 4 3.04 2.58 -5.74
N ALA A 5 1.77 2.38 -6.10
CA ALA A 5 1.12 3.03 -7.23
C ALA A 5 -0.14 3.73 -6.73
N GLY A 6 -0.50 4.83 -7.38
CA GLY A 6 -1.67 5.61 -7.05
C GLY A 6 -2.04 6.47 -8.25
N ALA A 7 -3.24 7.04 -8.20
CA ALA A 7 -3.69 8.03 -9.16
C ALA A 7 -4.90 8.73 -8.55
N LEU A 8 -5.11 10.00 -8.91
CA LEU A 8 -6.44 10.57 -8.89
C LEU A 8 -7.27 9.89 -9.98
N LEU A 9 -8.25 9.11 -9.54
CA LEU A 9 -9.09 8.27 -10.38
C LEU A 9 -10.54 8.34 -9.91
N SER A 10 -11.32 9.18 -10.58
CA SER A 10 -12.78 9.22 -10.43
C SER A 10 -13.40 7.89 -10.82
N LEU A 11 -14.53 7.55 -10.19
CA LEU A 11 -15.27 6.33 -10.52
C LEU A 11 -15.67 6.27 -12.00
N GLY A 12 -15.98 7.43 -12.62
CA GLY A 12 -16.34 7.51 -14.04
C GLY A 12 -15.18 7.24 -15.01
N ASP A 13 -13.93 7.43 -14.58
CA ASP A 13 -12.73 7.24 -15.41
C ASP A 13 -12.02 5.91 -15.10
N ALA A 14 -12.61 5.09 -14.22
CA ALA A 14 -12.03 3.85 -13.76
C ALA A 14 -12.15 2.78 -14.85
N THR A 15 -11.01 2.23 -15.25
CA THR A 15 -10.93 1.08 -16.15
C THR A 15 -10.34 -0.11 -15.41
N ALA A 16 -10.66 -1.33 -15.86
CA ALA A 16 -10.10 -2.55 -15.28
C ALA A 16 -8.56 -2.51 -15.27
N GLU A 17 -7.95 -2.04 -16.36
CA GLU A 17 -6.50 -1.88 -16.46
C GLU A 17 -5.93 -0.95 -15.38
N ARG A 18 -6.51 0.25 -15.21
CA ARG A 18 -6.03 1.23 -14.23
C ARG A 18 -6.19 0.72 -12.79
N ILE A 19 -7.32 0.06 -12.50
CA ILE A 19 -7.57 -0.57 -11.20
C ILE A 19 -6.53 -1.68 -10.97
N ASN A 20 -6.33 -2.56 -11.94
CA ASN A 20 -5.39 -3.67 -11.85
C ASN A 20 -3.97 -3.19 -11.64
N ASN A 21 -3.54 -2.12 -12.30
CA ASN A 21 -2.19 -1.56 -12.12
C ASN A 21 -1.96 -1.07 -10.69
N ILE A 22 -2.95 -0.41 -10.07
CA ILE A 22 -2.88 0.02 -8.66
C ILE A 22 -2.76 -1.20 -7.74
N PHE A 23 -3.63 -2.20 -7.93
CA PHE A 23 -3.65 -3.40 -7.07
C PHE A 23 -2.43 -4.31 -7.28
N ALA A 24 -1.91 -4.39 -8.51
CA ALA A 24 -0.73 -5.17 -8.82
C ALA A 24 0.47 -4.70 -7.97
N VAL A 25 0.67 -3.39 -7.86
CA VAL A 25 1.78 -2.82 -7.08
C VAL A 25 1.46 -2.80 -5.59
N ASN A 26 0.24 -2.40 -5.19
CA ASN A 26 -0.07 -2.16 -3.78
C ASN A 26 -0.48 -3.41 -2.99
N VAL A 27 -0.94 -4.47 -3.67
CA VAL A 27 -1.49 -5.67 -3.02
C VAL A 27 -0.75 -6.91 -3.48
N VAL A 28 -0.71 -7.18 -4.79
CA VAL A 28 -0.10 -8.40 -5.33
C VAL A 28 1.40 -8.44 -5.07
N GLY A 29 2.12 -7.36 -5.40
CA GLY A 29 3.57 -7.26 -5.17
C GLY A 29 3.99 -7.55 -3.72
N PRO A 30 3.43 -6.85 -2.71
CA PRO A 30 3.69 -7.11 -1.30
C PRO A 30 3.37 -8.55 -0.89
N SER A 31 2.29 -9.13 -1.41
CA SER A 31 1.90 -10.51 -1.10
C SER A 31 2.91 -11.53 -1.62
N LEU A 32 3.32 -11.40 -2.88
CA LEU A 32 4.31 -12.28 -3.49
C LEU A 32 5.68 -12.15 -2.82
N LEU A 33 6.11 -10.91 -2.53
CA LEU A 33 7.38 -10.66 -1.84
C LEU A 33 7.35 -11.21 -0.41
N ALA A 34 6.27 -10.99 0.34
CA ALA A 34 6.11 -11.53 1.68
C ALA A 34 6.22 -13.05 1.67
N GLY A 35 5.46 -13.72 0.78
CA GLY A 35 5.50 -15.18 0.64
C GLY A 35 6.89 -15.73 0.32
N ALA A 36 7.59 -15.12 -0.64
CA ALA A 36 8.95 -15.51 -0.99
C ALA A 36 9.96 -15.30 0.15
N ALA A 37 9.74 -14.30 1.01
CA ALA A 37 10.64 -13.96 2.10
C ALA A 37 10.44 -14.81 3.37
N ILE A 38 9.34 -15.58 3.50
CA ILE A 38 9.00 -16.33 4.72
C ILE A 38 10.17 -17.18 5.25
N PRO A 39 10.88 -18.00 4.44
CA PRO A 39 11.96 -18.85 4.96
C PRO A 39 13.10 -18.04 5.60
N HIS A 40 13.44 -16.91 4.98
CA HIS A 40 14.50 -16.02 5.45
C HIS A 40 14.09 -15.27 6.72
N LEU A 41 12.84 -14.81 6.78
CA LEU A 41 12.30 -14.11 7.94
C LEU A 41 12.18 -15.06 9.14
N ALA A 42 11.69 -16.29 8.92
CA ALA A 42 11.54 -17.29 9.98
C ALA A 42 12.89 -17.67 10.61
N ALA A 43 13.94 -17.81 9.78
CA ALA A 43 15.29 -18.16 10.26
C ALA A 43 15.84 -17.16 11.29
N VAL A 44 15.43 -15.89 11.21
CA VAL A 44 15.92 -14.80 12.09
C VAL A 44 14.83 -14.19 12.98
N LYS A 45 13.61 -14.75 12.97
CA LYS A 45 12.42 -14.16 13.65
C LYS A 45 12.22 -12.69 13.28
N GLY A 46 12.30 -12.42 11.97
CA GLY A 46 12.29 -11.09 11.40
C GLY A 46 10.95 -10.39 11.44
N ALA A 47 10.82 -9.32 10.65
CA ALA A 47 9.58 -8.57 10.56
C ALA A 47 9.31 -8.07 9.14
N ILE A 48 8.02 -7.94 8.82
CA ILE A 48 7.52 -7.29 7.60
C ILE A 48 6.88 -5.96 8.00
N ILE A 49 7.29 -4.88 7.33
CA ILE A 49 6.65 -3.57 7.43
C ILE A 49 6.04 -3.21 6.07
N ASN A 50 4.72 -3.02 6.06
CA ASN A 50 3.94 -2.58 4.90
C ASN A 50 3.71 -1.07 4.95
N ILE A 51 3.97 -0.35 3.86
CA ILE A 51 3.68 1.07 3.76
C ILE A 51 2.26 1.25 3.19
N SER A 52 1.34 1.56 4.09
CA SER A 52 -0.04 1.92 3.77
C SER A 52 -0.18 3.44 3.59
N SER A 53 -1.37 3.98 3.79
CA SER A 53 -1.70 5.40 3.75
C SER A 53 -2.79 5.70 4.78
N THR A 54 -2.88 6.94 5.25
CA THR A 54 -4.07 7.44 5.98
C THR A 54 -5.37 7.18 5.21
N PHE A 55 -5.31 7.16 3.87
CA PHE A 55 -6.46 6.83 3.03
C PHE A 55 -6.87 5.34 3.05
N GLY A 56 -6.08 4.45 3.66
CA GLY A 56 -6.51 3.07 3.93
C GLY A 56 -7.70 2.99 4.89
N HIS A 57 -7.85 3.99 5.75
CA HIS A 57 -8.95 4.07 6.73
C HIS A 57 -9.82 5.33 6.59
N LYS A 58 -9.34 6.36 5.88
CA LYS A 58 -10.07 7.61 5.62
C LYS A 58 -10.53 7.67 4.15
N PRO A 59 -11.81 7.95 3.85
CA PRO A 59 -12.26 8.11 2.47
C PRO A 59 -11.76 9.43 1.84
N GLY A 60 -11.63 9.44 0.52
CA GLY A 60 -11.29 10.62 -0.27
C GLY A 60 -11.88 10.54 -1.68
N ALA A 61 -12.50 11.62 -2.15
CA ALA A 61 -13.03 11.69 -3.51
C ALA A 61 -11.90 11.54 -4.54
N GLY A 62 -12.14 10.76 -5.60
CA GLY A 62 -11.12 10.46 -6.61
C GLY A 62 -9.99 9.54 -6.14
N LEU A 63 -10.03 9.03 -4.90
CA LEU A 63 -9.00 8.14 -4.35
C LEU A 63 -9.52 6.74 -4.06
N SER A 64 -10.75 6.40 -4.48
CA SER A 64 -11.45 5.16 -4.09
C SER A 64 -10.61 3.90 -4.30
N HIS A 65 -10.00 3.73 -5.48
CA HIS A 65 -9.22 2.52 -5.80
C HIS A 65 -7.84 2.50 -5.11
N TYR A 66 -7.18 3.65 -4.98
CA TYR A 66 -5.97 3.76 -4.19
C TYR A 66 -6.23 3.44 -2.71
N ALA A 67 -7.23 4.11 -2.12
CA ALA A 67 -7.70 3.90 -0.75
C ALA A 67 -8.07 2.42 -0.50
N ALA A 68 -8.87 1.82 -1.39
CA ALA A 68 -9.24 0.41 -1.30
C ALA A 68 -8.01 -0.52 -1.34
N SER A 69 -7.02 -0.23 -2.21
CA SER A 69 -5.79 -1.04 -2.26
C SER A 69 -4.95 -0.93 -0.97
N LYS A 70 -4.92 0.24 -0.33
CA LYS A 70 -4.23 0.46 0.95
C LYS A 70 -4.98 -0.18 2.12
N ALA A 71 -6.32 -0.11 2.12
CA ALA A 71 -7.18 -0.83 3.06
C ALA A 71 -6.99 -2.35 2.95
N ALA A 72 -6.89 -2.88 1.72
CA ALA A 72 -6.61 -4.29 1.48
C ALA A 72 -5.24 -4.68 2.06
N LEU A 73 -4.19 -3.88 1.84
CA LEU A 73 -2.86 -4.13 2.41
C LEU A 73 -2.86 -4.11 3.94
N GLU A 74 -3.64 -3.23 4.57
CA GLU A 74 -3.80 -3.19 6.03
C GLU A 74 -4.53 -4.42 6.57
N HIS A 75 -5.56 -4.89 5.86
CA HIS A 75 -6.25 -6.11 6.23
C HIS A 75 -5.33 -7.33 6.09
N LEU A 76 -4.63 -7.46 4.96
CA LEU A 76 -3.63 -8.50 4.74
C LEU A 76 -2.52 -8.48 5.79
N THR A 77 -2.07 -7.30 6.21
CA THR A 77 -1.08 -7.16 7.28
C THR A 77 -1.55 -7.86 8.56
N ARG A 78 -2.83 -7.70 8.93
CA ARG A 78 -3.40 -8.36 10.11
C ARG A 78 -3.51 -9.87 9.92
N CYS A 79 -3.93 -10.33 8.74
CA CYS A 79 -3.99 -11.76 8.43
C CYS A 79 -2.60 -12.40 8.49
N TRP A 80 -1.61 -11.82 7.81
CA TRP A 80 -0.24 -12.33 7.79
C TRP A 80 0.42 -12.29 9.17
N ALA A 81 0.09 -11.31 10.02
CA ALA A 81 0.57 -11.29 11.40
C ALA A 81 0.11 -12.55 12.17
N LEU A 82 -1.13 -12.98 11.96
CA LEU A 82 -1.68 -14.19 12.58
C LEU A 82 -1.05 -15.46 11.96
N GLU A 83 -0.95 -15.52 10.63
CA GLU A 83 -0.38 -16.66 9.92
C GLU A 83 1.09 -16.89 10.27
N LEU A 84 1.87 -15.82 10.45
CA LEU A 84 3.31 -15.90 10.65
C LEU A 84 3.74 -15.85 12.14
N ALA A 85 2.80 -15.62 13.06
CA ALA A 85 3.06 -15.63 14.50
C ALA A 85 3.73 -16.92 15.01
N PRO A 86 3.34 -18.14 14.58
CA PRO A 86 4.01 -19.38 15.01
C PRO A 86 5.48 -19.46 14.60
N LEU A 87 5.88 -18.73 13.54
CA LEU A 87 7.26 -18.65 13.07
C LEU A 87 8.07 -17.56 13.79
N GLY A 88 7.45 -16.82 14.72
CA GLY A 88 8.08 -15.68 15.40
C GLY A 88 8.27 -14.46 14.51
N VAL A 89 7.62 -14.41 13.33
CA VAL A 89 7.73 -13.29 12.39
C VAL A 89 6.63 -12.26 12.67
N ARG A 90 7.00 -11.00 12.84
CA ARG A 90 6.06 -9.90 13.09
C ARG A 90 5.65 -9.24 11.78
N VAL A 91 4.39 -8.82 11.66
CA VAL A 91 3.90 -8.09 10.49
C VAL A 91 3.15 -6.84 10.94
N ASN A 92 3.53 -5.67 10.45
CA ASN A 92 2.90 -4.39 10.80
C ASN A 92 2.76 -3.50 9.55
N ALA A 93 1.87 -2.53 9.63
CA ALA A 93 1.66 -1.52 8.60
C ALA A 93 1.83 -0.11 9.17
N VAL A 94 2.39 0.79 8.36
CA VAL A 94 2.48 2.22 8.65
C VAL A 94 1.52 2.96 7.72
N ALA A 95 0.51 3.62 8.28
CA ALA A 95 -0.42 4.46 7.53
C ALA A 95 0.16 5.88 7.41
N ALA A 96 0.95 6.11 6.36
CA ALA A 96 1.59 7.40 6.13
C ALA A 96 0.56 8.46 5.67
N GLY A 97 0.67 9.67 6.24
CA GLY A 97 0.01 10.85 5.71
C GLY A 97 0.80 11.45 4.52
N PRO A 98 0.42 12.65 4.06
CA PRO A 98 1.25 13.41 3.13
C PRO A 98 2.69 13.51 3.65
N THR A 99 3.64 13.24 2.77
CA THR A 99 5.06 13.21 3.10
C THR A 99 5.83 13.78 1.91
N GLU A 100 6.74 14.72 2.16
CA GLU A 100 7.57 15.33 1.13
C GLU A 100 8.36 14.25 0.38
N SER A 101 7.97 14.01 -0.86
CA SER A 101 8.54 12.99 -1.73
C SER A 101 8.06 13.18 -3.18
N GLY A 102 8.73 12.54 -4.13
CA GLY A 102 8.28 12.50 -5.52
C GLY A 102 6.95 11.78 -5.75
N ALA A 103 6.36 11.17 -4.72
CA ALA A 103 5.10 10.43 -4.84
C ALA A 103 3.89 11.36 -5.08
N LEU A 104 3.89 12.57 -4.55
CA LEU A 104 2.77 13.51 -4.72
C LEU A 104 2.63 13.97 -6.19
N THR A 105 3.73 14.35 -6.81
CA THR A 105 3.73 14.84 -8.20
C THR A 105 3.84 13.70 -9.21
N GLY A 106 4.70 12.71 -8.97
CA GLY A 106 4.94 11.61 -9.90
C GLY A 106 3.88 10.52 -9.85
N MET A 107 3.64 9.93 -8.68
CA MET A 107 2.68 8.83 -8.54
C MET A 107 1.23 9.33 -8.51
N MET A 108 0.92 10.35 -7.70
CA MET A 108 -0.47 10.83 -7.57
C MET A 108 -0.87 11.82 -8.68
N GLY A 109 0.10 12.32 -9.46
CA GLY A 109 -0.15 13.23 -10.58
C GLY A 109 -0.58 14.64 -10.16
N LEU A 110 -0.26 15.06 -8.92
CA LEU A 110 -0.57 16.42 -8.46
C LEU A 110 0.34 17.43 -9.17
N SER A 111 -0.19 18.62 -9.44
CA SER A 111 0.64 19.73 -9.88
C SER A 111 1.63 20.12 -8.76
N PRO A 112 2.81 20.67 -9.09
CA PRO A 112 3.76 21.14 -8.08
C PRO A 112 3.14 22.14 -7.09
N GLU A 113 2.27 23.04 -7.59
CA GLU A 113 1.54 24.01 -6.76
C GLU A 113 0.61 23.32 -5.75
N HIS A 114 -0.16 22.33 -6.20
CA HIS A 114 -1.03 21.56 -5.30
C HIS A 114 -0.22 20.69 -4.32
N ALA A 115 0.92 20.14 -4.74
CA ALA A 115 1.77 19.35 -3.86
C ALA A 115 2.44 20.20 -2.76
N ALA A 116 2.71 21.49 -3.02
CA ALA A 116 3.37 22.39 -2.07
C ALA A 116 2.46 22.88 -0.92
N VAL A 117 1.15 22.68 -1.02
CA VAL A 117 0.16 23.15 -0.02
C VAL A 117 -0.51 22.02 0.75
N ILE A 118 -0.06 20.77 0.56
CA ILE A 118 -0.50 19.58 1.29
C ILE A 118 0.54 19.24 2.35
#